data_AF-A0A969LLE5-F1
#
_entry.id   AF-A0A969LLE5-F1
#
_cell.length_a   1.000
_cell.length_b   1.000
_cell.length_c   1.000
_cell.angle_alpha   90.00
_cell.angle_beta   90.00
_cell.angle_gamma   90.00
#
_symmetry.space_group_name_H-M   'P 1'
#
loop_
_entity.id
_entity.type
_entity.pdbx_description
1 polymer ?
#
loop_
_entity_poly.entity_id
_entity_poly.type
_entity_poly.pdbx_seq_one_letter_code
_entity_poly.pdbx_strand_id
1 'polypeptide(L)'
;MDGIVSGATVFNHPSNFRYPQNIRVPPNMPYWAFAPVVDSAFYLAPGIPYHSRFRYYAHRGAPVKDVIEKLFTDFTEPVEVRVMK
;
A
#
# COMPACT_ATOMS: atom_id res chain seq x y z
N MET A 1 21.75 -12.75 -0.47
CA MET A 1 21.40 -12.06 0.80
C MET A 1 22.48 -12.42 1.80
N ASP A 2 23.32 -11.45 2.15
CA ASP A 2 24.58 -11.70 2.86
C ASP A 2 24.38 -11.79 4.39
N GLY A 3 23.32 -12.47 4.84
CA GLY A 3 22.94 -12.55 6.26
C GLY A 3 22.38 -11.26 6.88
N ILE A 4 22.17 -10.21 6.07
CA ILE A 4 21.67 -8.91 6.54
C ILE A 4 20.14 -8.86 6.45
N VAL A 5 19.49 -8.44 7.54
CA VAL A 5 18.03 -8.22 7.61
C VAL A 5 17.60 -7.37 6.43
N SER A 6 16.58 -7.81 5.71
CA SER A 6 15.99 -7.09 4.59
C SER A 6 14.47 -7.27 4.67
N GLY A 7 13.72 -6.28 4.19
CA GLY A 7 12.27 -6.27 4.34
C GLY A 7 11.59 -5.41 3.29
N ALA A 8 10.26 -5.42 3.34
CA ALA A 8 9.44 -4.54 2.55
C ALA A 8 8.29 -3.99 3.39
N THR A 9 7.98 -2.71 3.20
CA THR A 9 6.75 -2.08 3.68
C THR A 9 5.81 -1.89 2.49
N VAL A 10 4.54 -2.25 2.64
CA VAL A 10 3.51 -2.10 1.61
C VAL A 10 2.44 -1.15 2.13
N PHE A 11 2.25 -0.03 1.43
CA PHE A 11 1.31 1.02 1.82
C PHE A 11 0.00 0.89 1.06
N ASN A 12 -1.11 0.88 1.78
CA ASN A 12 -2.46 1.01 1.23
C ASN A 12 -2.86 2.49 1.21
N HIS A 13 -3.24 3.04 0.06
CA HIS A 13 -3.60 4.45 -0.03
C HIS A 13 -5.00 4.72 0.55
N PRO A 14 -5.21 5.81 1.32
CA PRO A 14 -6.53 6.17 1.86
C PRO A 14 -7.64 6.36 0.82
N SER A 15 -7.29 6.65 -0.43
CA SER A 15 -8.26 6.77 -1.54
C SER A 15 -8.76 5.43 -2.08
N ASN A 16 -8.24 4.29 -1.60
CA ASN A 16 -8.69 2.99 -2.06
C ASN A 16 -10.09 2.69 -1.52
N PHE A 17 -10.90 2.03 -2.33
CA PHE A 17 -12.23 1.58 -1.91
C PHE A 17 -12.14 0.69 -0.67
N ARG A 18 -12.94 1.01 0.36
CA ARG A 18 -12.93 0.35 1.67
C ARG A 18 -11.59 0.46 2.40
N TYR A 19 -10.92 1.60 2.32
CA TYR A 19 -9.78 1.86 3.19
C TYR A 19 -10.22 2.04 4.67
N PRO A 20 -9.47 1.48 5.64
CA PRO A 20 -8.38 0.52 5.47
C PRO A 20 -8.93 -0.84 5.01
N GLN A 21 -8.30 -1.43 3.99
CA GLN A 21 -8.70 -2.74 3.47
C GLN A 21 -8.14 -3.84 4.38
N ASN A 22 -8.98 -4.84 4.68
CA ASN A 22 -8.54 -6.05 5.37
C ASN A 22 -7.46 -6.79 4.58
N ILE A 23 -6.53 -7.42 5.30
CA ILE A 23 -5.56 -8.34 4.70
C ILE A 23 -6.15 -9.74 4.64
N ARG A 24 -5.89 -10.45 3.54
CA ARG A 24 -6.15 -11.87 3.38
C ARG A 24 -4.83 -12.63 3.51
N VAL A 25 -4.76 -13.54 4.47
CA VAL A 25 -3.62 -14.45 4.68
C VAL A 25 -4.09 -15.88 4.39
N PRO A 26 -3.67 -16.52 3.28
CA PRO A 26 -3.99 -17.92 3.03
C PRO A 26 -3.27 -18.83 4.04
N PRO A 27 -3.92 -19.89 4.57
CA PRO A 27 -3.31 -20.75 5.60
C PRO A 27 -1.99 -21.42 5.20
N ASN A 28 -1.83 -21.75 3.91
CA ASN A 28 -0.77 -22.64 3.43
C ASN A 28 0.19 -21.96 2.44
N MET A 29 0.15 -20.63 2.30
CA MET A 29 1.00 -19.90 1.35
C MET A 29 1.71 -18.72 2.03
N PRO A 30 2.99 -18.45 1.70
CA PRO A 30 3.81 -17.47 2.40
C PRO A 30 3.58 -16.04 1.87
N TYR A 31 2.32 -15.63 1.74
CA TYR A 31 1.96 -14.27 1.32
C TYR A 31 0.68 -13.77 2.00
N TRP A 32 0.44 -12.48 1.84
CA TRP A 32 -0.81 -11.83 2.21
C TRP A 32 -1.17 -10.82 1.11
N ALA A 33 -2.42 -10.37 1.07
CA ALA A 33 -2.87 -9.34 0.13
C ALA A 33 -3.88 -8.39 0.78
N PHE A 34 -3.86 -7.10 0.43
CA PHE A 34 -4.99 -6.22 0.67
C PHE A 34 -6.17 -6.69 -0.18
N ALA A 35 -7.32 -6.90 0.44
CA ALA A 35 -8.47 -7.47 -0.23
C ALA A 35 -9.75 -6.70 0.17
N PRO A 36 -10.34 -5.90 -0.73
CA PRO A 36 -11.62 -5.21 -0.45
C PRO A 36 -12.81 -6.16 -0.34
N VAL A 37 -12.61 -7.46 -0.62
CA VAL A 37 -13.65 -8.50 -0.69
C VAL A 37 -13.65 -9.49 0.47
N VAL A 38 -12.84 -9.25 1.51
CA VAL A 38 -12.81 -10.16 2.68
C VAL A 38 -14.19 -10.22 3.34
N ASP A 39 -14.81 -9.06 3.58
CA ASP A 39 -16.05 -8.99 4.36
C ASP A 39 -17.30 -9.10 3.48
N SER A 40 -17.22 -8.68 2.22
CA SER A 40 -18.36 -8.72 1.29
C SER A 40 -17.95 -8.53 -0.17
N ALA A 41 -18.72 -9.11 -1.08
CA ALA A 41 -18.60 -8.83 -2.51
C ALA A 41 -18.94 -7.36 -2.83
N PHE A 42 -18.48 -6.90 -4.00
CA PHE A 42 -18.89 -5.63 -4.58
C PHE A 42 -19.01 -5.77 -6.10
N TYR A 43 -19.74 -4.87 -6.73
CA TYR A 43 -20.00 -4.87 -8.16
C TYR A 43 -19.11 -3.86 -8.88
N LEU A 44 -18.56 -4.26 -10.03
CA LEU A 44 -17.87 -3.39 -10.97
C LEU A 44 -18.80 -3.09 -12.14
N ALA A 45 -19.34 -1.87 -12.17
CA ALA A 45 -20.24 -1.45 -13.22
C ALA A 45 -19.48 -1.24 -14.57
N PRO A 46 -20.10 -1.56 -15.72
CA PRO A 46 -19.53 -1.29 -17.03
C PRO A 46 -19.12 0.19 -17.18
N GLY A 47 -17.90 0.42 -17.65
CA GLY A 47 -17.36 1.77 -17.86
C GLY A 47 -16.87 2.48 -16.58
N ILE A 48 -17.04 1.89 -15.39
CA ILE A 48 -16.54 2.48 -14.15
C ILE A 48 -15.18 1.85 -13.78
N PRO A 49 -14.08 2.62 -13.83
CA PRO A 49 -12.78 2.09 -13.46
C PRO A 49 -12.68 1.87 -11.95
N TYR A 50 -12.06 0.76 -11.57
CA TYR A 50 -11.68 0.48 -10.18
C TYR A 50 -10.21 0.81 -9.97
N HIS A 51 -9.94 1.81 -9.14
CA HIS A 51 -8.57 2.22 -8.82
C HIS A 51 -8.14 1.67 -7.47
N SER A 52 -7.00 0.95 -7.47
CA SER A 52 -6.26 0.60 -6.26
C SER A 52 -4.85 1.12 -6.36
N ARG A 53 -4.43 1.87 -5.35
CA ARG A 53 -3.13 2.54 -5.27
C ARG A 53 -2.35 1.96 -4.10
N PHE A 54 -1.17 1.44 -4.41
CA PHE A 54 -0.24 0.90 -3.41
C PHE A 54 1.15 1.45 -3.67
N ARG A 55 1.96 1.54 -2.62
CA ARG A 55 3.39 1.83 -2.72
C ARG A 55 4.18 0.73 -2.01
N TYR A 56 5.28 0.30 -2.61
CA TYR A 56 6.18 -0.70 -2.04
C TYR A 56 7.51 -0.03 -1.71
N TYR A 57 7.98 -0.23 -0.50
CA TYR A 57 9.30 0.21 -0.04
C TYR A 57 10.11 -1.01 0.36
N ALA A 58 11.02 -1.44 -0.51
CA ALA A 58 11.99 -2.49 -0.20
C ALA A 58 13.23 -1.86 0.45
N HIS A 59 13.74 -2.48 1.51
CA HIS A 59 14.88 -1.96 2.26
C HIS A 59 15.83 -3.06 2.73
N ARG A 60 17.08 -2.64 2.94
CA ARG A 60 18.12 -3.39 3.63
C ARG A 60 18.30 -2.78 5.03
N GLY A 61 18.51 -3.62 6.03
CA GLY A 61 18.49 -3.24 7.44
C GLY A 61 17.10 -3.35 8.06
N ALA A 62 17.02 -3.14 9.37
CA ALA A 62 15.77 -3.10 10.11
C ALA A 62 14.85 -1.95 9.62
N PRO A 63 13.52 -2.11 9.70
CA PRO A 63 12.59 -1.04 9.34
C PRO A 63 12.81 0.19 10.23
N VAL A 64 12.93 1.36 9.61
CA VAL A 64 13.10 2.64 10.31
C VAL A 64 11.78 3.39 10.30
N LYS A 65 11.16 3.55 11.48
CA LYS A 65 9.82 4.15 11.65
C LYS A 65 9.69 5.49 10.93
N ASP A 66 10.60 6.42 11.19
CA ASP A 66 10.52 7.78 10.64
C ASP A 66 10.61 7.79 9.11
N VAL A 67 11.39 6.89 8.52
CA VAL A 67 11.47 6.72 7.06
C VAL A 67 10.13 6.19 6.52
N ILE A 68 9.56 5.18 7.18
CA ILE A 68 8.29 4.58 6.77
C ILE A 68 7.14 5.60 6.86
N GLU A 69 7.07 6.35 7.96
CA GLU A 69 6.04 7.38 8.15
C GLU A 69 6.19 8.52 7.14
N LYS A 70 7.42 9.00 6.91
CA LYS A 70 7.69 10.00 5.88
C LYS A 70 7.27 9.51 4.50
N LEU A 71 7.61 8.28 4.13
CA LEU A 71 7.22 7.69 2.83
C LEU A 71 5.72 7.52 2.68
N PHE A 72 5.01 7.29 3.79
CA PHE A 72 3.55 7.25 3.81
C PHE A 72 2.95 8.65 3.63
N THR A 73 3.42 9.65 4.38
CA THR A 73 3.00 11.05 4.21
C THR A 73 3.26 11.54 2.78
N ASP A 74 4.45 11.30 2.23
CA ASP A 74 4.79 11.64 0.83
C ASP A 74 3.90 10.90 -0.19
N PHE A 75 3.29 9.78 0.21
CA PHE A 75 2.38 9.02 -0.65
C PHE A 75 0.95 9.57 -0.61
N THR A 76 0.48 9.95 0.57
CA THR A 76 -0.90 10.39 0.81
C THR A 76 -1.09 11.88 0.61
N GLU A 77 -0.01 12.66 0.78
CA GLU A 77 0.03 14.12 0.75
C GLU A 77 1.21 14.57 -0.14
N PRO A 78 1.15 14.32 -1.46
CA PRO A 78 2.24 14.70 -2.36
C PRO A 78 2.40 16.23 -2.43
N VAL A 79 3.65 16.70 -2.47
CA VAL A 79 3.95 18.14 -2.61
C VAL A 79 3.45 18.65 -3.96
N GLU A 80 2.61 19.68 -3.92
CA GLU A 80 2.17 20.39 -5.13
C GLU A 80 3.06 21.60 -5.39
N VAL A 81 3.59 21.71 -6.61
CA VAL A 81 4.43 22.85 -7.02
C VAL A 81 3.69 23.65 -8.09
N ARG A 82 3.58 24.96 -7.89
CA ARG A 82 3.10 25.91 -8.91
C ARG A 82 4.27 26.71 -9.47
N VAL A 83 4.53 26.57 -10.77
CA VAL A 83 5.53 27.38 -11.46
C VAL A 83 4.89 28.73 -11.83
N MET A 84 5.43 29.82 -11.30
CA MET A 84 5.04 31.18 -11.70
C MET A 84 5.92 31.64 -12.85
N LYS A 85 5.31 32.30 -13.85
CA LYS A 85 6.00 32.91 -14.99
C LYS A 85 6.35 34.36 -14.69
#